data_AF-A0A1E7EK27-F1
#
_entry.id   AF-A0A1E7EK27-F1
#
_cell.length_a   1.000
_cell.length_b   1.000
_cell.length_c   1.000
_cell.angle_alpha   90.00
_cell.angle_beta   90.00
_cell.angle_gamma   90.00
#
_symmetry.space_group_name_H-M   'P 1'
#
loop_
_entity.id
_entity.type
_entity.pdbx_description
1 polymer ?
#
loop_
_entity_poly.entity_id
_entity_poly.type
_entity_poly.pdbx_seq_one_letter_code
_entity_poly.pdbx_strand_id
1 'polypeptide(L)'
;MTRDVDNKGCWQCNVKTVSFVPIVARLAIEFGLFEEGERGGLLIVNEISFNVLHYLMSSGPIEYDPIDPEAVDDKYLQVLIKLRQLDLLKKEDIQSYDLLHMLCLGKHFPENRYKMLVEWDPNALITQTDRFGELPLDEAMHTSIQAFQIVFEYGIRYFPKKKGISLLFHKANDGETTFQRACTKLVCENVMFVEDAKLCCEKVMEVVEDTLARYSDTPVNVPEALLLAAIDENVHLDCVYFLLRREPDLLLKLLPQLLPSSSSSVSASGSPNDNADDNKSRNSSKKRKRKTITAT
;
A
#
# COMPACT_ATOMS: atom_id res chain seq x y z
N MET A 1 -16.86 -25.56 10.42
CA MET A 1 -16.38 -24.66 11.49
C MET A 1 -17.10 -25.04 12.77
N THR A 2 -16.38 -25.40 13.84
CA THR A 2 -16.97 -25.80 15.13
C THR A 2 -17.05 -24.60 16.06
N ARG A 3 -18.16 -24.45 16.77
CA ARG A 3 -18.45 -23.38 17.72
C ARG A 3 -18.10 -23.86 19.13
N ASP A 4 -17.05 -23.31 19.74
CA ASP A 4 -16.87 -23.44 21.18
C ASP A 4 -17.79 -22.44 21.88
N VAL A 5 -18.60 -22.94 22.83
CA VAL A 5 -19.77 -22.24 23.36
C VAL A 5 -19.43 -21.28 24.51
N ASP A 6 -18.21 -21.36 25.08
CA ASP A 6 -17.90 -20.71 26.36
C ASP A 6 -16.78 -19.66 26.33
N ASN A 7 -16.31 -19.26 25.15
CA ASN A 7 -15.39 -18.13 25.02
C ASN A 7 -15.96 -17.13 24.02
N LYS A 8 -15.64 -15.83 24.13
CA LYS A 8 -15.95 -14.85 23.07
C LYS A 8 -15.30 -15.33 21.78
N GLY A 9 -16.03 -16.15 21.03
CA GLY A 9 -15.47 -17.11 20.08
C GLY A 9 -14.90 -16.40 18.87
N CYS A 10 -13.60 -16.13 18.91
CA CYS A 10 -12.86 -15.80 17.71
C CYS A 10 -12.86 -17.07 16.85
N TRP A 11 -13.70 -17.10 15.81
CA TRP A 11 -13.77 -18.21 14.87
C TRP A 11 -12.40 -18.37 14.21
N GLN A 12 -11.70 -19.45 14.51
CA GLN A 12 -10.41 -19.75 13.91
C GLN A 12 -10.51 -20.98 13.01
N CYS A 13 -9.78 -20.97 11.89
CA CYS A 13 -9.63 -22.15 11.06
C CYS A 13 -8.78 -23.18 11.82
N ASN A 14 -9.38 -24.35 12.12
CA ASN A 14 -8.60 -25.45 12.66
C ASN A 14 -7.60 -25.92 11.60
N VAL A 15 -6.30 -25.83 11.92
CA VAL A 15 -5.18 -26.16 11.04
C VAL A 15 -5.33 -27.56 10.44
N LYS A 16 -5.89 -28.54 11.14
CA LYS A 16 -6.12 -29.90 10.62
C LYS A 16 -7.22 -29.93 9.56
N THR A 17 -8.20 -29.04 9.65
CA THR A 17 -9.38 -29.02 8.77
C THR A 17 -9.25 -28.05 7.58
N VAL A 18 -8.34 -27.07 7.65
CA VAL A 18 -8.21 -26.02 6.63
C VAL A 18 -7.92 -26.58 5.23
N SER A 19 -7.25 -27.74 5.15
CA SER A 19 -6.95 -28.42 3.89
C SER A 19 -8.19 -28.94 3.14
N PHE A 20 -9.34 -29.06 3.82
CA PHE A 20 -10.60 -29.46 3.18
C PHE A 20 -11.35 -28.30 2.53
N VAL A 21 -11.00 -27.04 2.84
CA VAL A 21 -11.70 -25.85 2.31
C VAL A 21 -11.83 -25.88 0.79
N PRO A 22 -10.76 -26.13 -0.01
CA PRO A 22 -10.89 -26.16 -1.47
C PRO A 22 -11.80 -27.29 -1.98
N ILE A 23 -11.77 -28.45 -1.33
CA ILE A 23 -12.58 -29.61 -1.72
C ILE A 23 -14.05 -29.34 -1.41
N VAL A 24 -14.36 -28.83 -0.22
CA VAL A 24 -15.74 -28.52 0.20
C VAL A 24 -16.34 -27.44 -0.68
N ALA A 25 -15.60 -26.35 -0.96
CA ALA A 25 -16.08 -25.28 -1.83
C ALA A 25 -16.38 -25.79 -3.24
N ARG A 26 -15.47 -26.60 -3.82
CA ARG A 26 -15.67 -27.20 -5.14
C ARG A 26 -16.90 -28.11 -5.18
N LEU A 27 -17.06 -29.00 -4.20
CA LEU A 27 -18.23 -29.88 -4.12
C LEU A 27 -19.51 -29.07 -3.95
N ALA A 28 -19.51 -28.03 -3.13
CA ALA A 28 -20.68 -27.19 -2.93
C ALA A 28 -21.12 -26.47 -4.20
N ILE A 29 -20.18 -26.09 -5.07
CA ILE A 29 -20.48 -25.58 -6.42
C ILE A 29 -21.06 -26.68 -7.32
N GLU A 30 -20.45 -27.87 -7.32
CA GLU A 30 -20.92 -29.02 -8.12
C GLU A 30 -22.37 -29.42 -7.79
N PHE A 31 -22.73 -29.38 -6.50
CA PHE A 31 -24.08 -29.67 -6.04
C PHE A 31 -25.04 -28.48 -6.10
N GLY A 32 -24.58 -27.29 -6.55
CA GLY A 32 -25.42 -26.10 -6.64
C GLY A 32 -25.99 -25.63 -5.30
N LEU A 33 -25.23 -25.78 -4.21
CA LEU A 33 -25.69 -25.45 -2.85
C LEU A 33 -25.72 -23.95 -2.56
N PHE A 34 -25.07 -23.15 -3.40
CA PHE A 34 -24.84 -21.72 -3.23
C PHE A 34 -25.02 -20.98 -4.54
N GLU A 35 -25.23 -19.66 -4.47
CA GLU A 35 -25.23 -18.81 -5.66
C GLU A 35 -23.83 -18.75 -6.29
N GLU A 36 -23.76 -18.51 -7.60
CA GLU A 36 -22.49 -18.48 -8.35
C GLU A 36 -21.49 -17.47 -7.73
N GLY A 37 -21.98 -16.31 -7.28
CA GLY A 37 -21.18 -15.28 -6.63
C GLY A 37 -20.62 -15.67 -5.27
N GLU A 38 -21.23 -16.63 -4.57
CA GLU A 38 -20.79 -17.05 -3.23
C GLU A 38 -19.60 -18.04 -3.28
N ARG A 39 -19.28 -18.55 -4.48
CA ARG A 39 -18.15 -19.45 -4.77
C ARG A 39 -18.05 -20.63 -3.80
N GLY A 40 -19.15 -21.38 -3.69
CA GLY A 40 -19.19 -22.56 -2.81
C GLY A 40 -19.17 -22.21 -1.33
N GLY A 41 -19.72 -21.04 -0.98
CA GLY A 41 -19.79 -20.53 0.39
C GLY A 41 -18.53 -19.81 0.89
N LEU A 42 -17.48 -19.68 0.05
CA LEU A 42 -16.23 -19.02 0.43
C LEU A 42 -16.42 -17.53 0.74
N LEU A 43 -17.35 -16.86 0.04
CA LEU A 43 -17.58 -15.43 0.18
C LEU A 43 -18.75 -15.06 1.07
N ILE A 44 -19.40 -16.05 1.69
CA ILE A 44 -20.47 -15.79 2.64
C ILE A 44 -19.87 -15.05 3.82
N VAL A 45 -20.36 -13.82 4.04
CA VAL A 45 -19.98 -12.99 5.17
C VAL A 45 -20.82 -13.37 6.38
N ASN A 46 -20.17 -13.42 7.53
CA ASN A 46 -20.85 -13.60 8.81
C ASN A 46 -21.30 -12.25 9.41
N GLU A 47 -21.77 -12.28 10.65
CA GLU A 47 -22.26 -11.09 11.39
C GLU A 47 -21.21 -9.99 11.58
N ILE A 48 -19.91 -10.32 11.50
CA ILE A 48 -18.80 -9.36 11.61
C ILE A 48 -18.20 -8.99 10.25
N SER A 49 -18.89 -9.32 9.15
CA SER A 49 -18.44 -9.07 7.76
C SER A 49 -17.19 -9.86 7.33
N PHE A 50 -16.90 -10.98 7.99
CA PHE A 50 -15.78 -11.86 7.64
C PHE A 50 -16.29 -13.05 6.84
N ASN A 51 -15.53 -13.41 5.81
CA ASN A 51 -15.73 -14.62 5.01
C ASN A 51 -14.55 -15.59 5.18
N VAL A 52 -14.59 -16.73 4.49
CA VAL A 52 -13.55 -17.77 4.61
C VAL A 52 -12.17 -17.26 4.21
N LEU A 53 -12.08 -16.34 3.24
CA LEU A 53 -10.79 -15.77 2.82
C LEU A 53 -10.14 -14.96 3.94
N HIS A 54 -10.90 -14.16 4.69
CA HIS A 54 -10.38 -13.44 5.86
C HIS A 54 -9.84 -14.40 6.93
N TYR A 55 -10.56 -15.50 7.19
CA TYR A 55 -10.09 -16.53 8.12
C TYR A 55 -8.83 -17.24 7.65
N LEU A 56 -8.64 -17.35 6.33
CA LEU A 56 -7.41 -17.86 5.75
C LEU A 56 -6.26 -16.86 5.81
N MET A 57 -6.48 -15.59 6.12
CA MET A 57 -5.43 -14.60 6.37
C MET A 57 -5.06 -14.51 7.86
N SER A 58 -6.02 -14.77 8.75
CA SER A 58 -5.79 -14.68 10.19
C SER A 58 -4.72 -15.65 10.67
N SER A 59 -3.72 -15.12 11.38
CA SER A 59 -2.78 -15.89 12.22
C SER A 59 -3.34 -15.91 13.64
N GLY A 60 -4.28 -16.83 13.91
CA GLY A 60 -5.00 -16.88 15.19
C GLY A 60 -4.08 -17.03 16.41
N PRO A 61 -4.51 -16.61 17.62
CA PRO A 61 -3.76 -16.82 18.85
C PRO A 61 -3.56 -18.31 19.11
N ILE A 62 -2.31 -18.75 18.99
CA ILE A 62 -1.82 -20.07 19.31
C ILE A 62 -1.75 -20.18 20.85
N GLU A 63 -2.89 -20.11 21.54
CA GLU A 63 -2.91 -20.13 23.01
C GLU A 63 -2.84 -21.55 23.58
N TYR A 64 -3.13 -22.59 22.79
CA TYR A 64 -3.36 -23.93 23.34
C TYR A 64 -2.51 -25.06 22.73
N ASP A 65 -1.82 -24.85 21.62
CA ASP A 65 -1.00 -25.88 20.99
C ASP A 65 0.24 -25.22 20.40
N PRO A 66 1.48 -25.49 20.88
CA PRO A 66 2.70 -24.84 20.41
C PRO A 66 3.04 -25.29 18.97
N ILE A 67 2.21 -24.92 18.02
CA ILE A 67 2.41 -25.15 16.61
C ILE A 67 3.33 -24.05 16.11
N ASP A 68 4.36 -24.46 15.38
CA ASP A 68 5.25 -23.57 14.66
C ASP A 68 4.46 -22.63 13.72
N PRO A 69 4.54 -21.29 13.91
CA PRO A 69 3.84 -20.33 13.06
C PRO A 69 4.18 -20.48 11.57
N GLU A 70 5.40 -20.88 11.23
CA GLU A 70 5.84 -21.09 9.83
C GLU A 70 5.09 -22.27 9.20
N ALA A 71 4.97 -23.38 9.92
CA ALA A 71 4.20 -24.54 9.47
C ALA A 71 2.70 -24.24 9.29
N VAL A 72 2.14 -23.33 10.11
CA VAL A 72 0.78 -22.83 9.92
C VAL A 72 0.70 -22.00 8.64
N ASP A 73 1.62 -21.06 8.45
CA ASP A 73 1.65 -20.19 7.27
C ASP A 73 1.71 -21.00 5.97
N ASP A 74 2.63 -21.96 5.90
CA ASP A 74 2.79 -22.88 4.77
C ASP A 74 1.51 -23.66 4.47
N LYS A 75 0.83 -24.14 5.51
CA LYS A 75 -0.39 -24.92 5.31
C LYS A 75 -1.51 -24.07 4.71
N TYR A 76 -1.65 -22.84 5.17
CA TYR A 76 -2.67 -21.92 4.64
C TYR A 76 -2.29 -21.44 3.24
N LEU A 77 -1.01 -21.20 2.97
CA LEU A 77 -0.50 -20.93 1.63
C LEU A 77 -0.90 -22.04 0.65
N GLN A 78 -0.73 -23.31 1.00
CA GLN A 78 -1.13 -24.43 0.14
C GLN A 78 -2.63 -24.44 -0.15
N VAL A 79 -3.46 -23.99 0.80
CA VAL A 79 -4.90 -23.84 0.60
C VAL A 79 -5.19 -22.71 -0.39
N LEU A 80 -4.54 -21.55 -0.26
CA LEU A 80 -4.71 -20.43 -1.18
C LEU A 80 -4.26 -20.78 -2.61
N ILE A 81 -3.14 -21.48 -2.77
CA ILE A 81 -2.66 -21.96 -4.07
C ILE A 81 -3.70 -22.88 -4.71
N LYS A 82 -4.29 -23.81 -3.95
CA LYS A 82 -5.34 -24.70 -4.46
C LYS A 82 -6.61 -23.93 -4.83
N LEU A 83 -7.04 -22.97 -4.02
CA LEU A 83 -8.20 -22.13 -4.34
C LEU A 83 -7.97 -21.33 -5.62
N ARG A 84 -6.76 -20.80 -5.82
CA ARG A 84 -6.36 -20.13 -7.07
C ARG A 84 -6.39 -21.07 -8.27
N GLN A 85 -5.84 -22.29 -8.14
CA GLN A 85 -5.84 -23.29 -9.21
C GLN A 85 -7.25 -23.73 -9.63
N LEU A 86 -8.20 -23.67 -8.70
CA LEU A 86 -9.62 -23.97 -8.94
C LEU A 86 -10.43 -22.75 -9.41
N ASP A 87 -9.79 -21.60 -9.67
CA ASP A 87 -10.44 -20.32 -9.99
C ASP A 87 -11.43 -19.82 -8.92
N LEU A 88 -11.25 -20.27 -7.67
CA LEU A 88 -12.09 -19.89 -6.53
C LEU A 88 -11.54 -18.69 -5.76
N LEU A 89 -10.22 -18.49 -5.77
CA LEU A 89 -9.58 -17.25 -5.33
C LEU A 89 -9.15 -16.48 -6.57
N LYS A 90 -9.53 -15.21 -6.65
CA LYS A 90 -9.29 -14.32 -7.78
C LYS A 90 -8.41 -13.15 -7.36
N LYS A 91 -7.79 -12.52 -8.34
CA LYS A 91 -6.89 -11.38 -8.09
C LYS A 91 -7.63 -10.22 -7.42
N GLU A 92 -8.86 -9.97 -7.86
CA GLU A 92 -9.72 -8.89 -7.40
C GLU A 92 -10.12 -9.05 -5.93
N ASP A 93 -10.10 -10.28 -5.41
CA ASP A 93 -10.42 -10.58 -4.01
C ASP A 93 -9.41 -10.00 -3.04
N ILE A 94 -8.15 -9.87 -3.48
CA ILE A 94 -7.06 -9.35 -2.64
C ILE A 94 -7.43 -7.95 -2.13
N GLN A 95 -7.90 -7.10 -3.05
CA GLN A 95 -8.34 -5.74 -2.72
C GLN A 95 -9.79 -5.71 -2.22
N SER A 96 -10.69 -6.52 -2.78
CA SER A 96 -12.12 -6.48 -2.42
C SER A 96 -12.41 -6.91 -0.98
N TYR A 97 -11.52 -7.69 -0.38
CA TYR A 97 -11.64 -8.24 0.97
C TYR A 97 -10.46 -7.88 1.87
N ASP A 98 -9.74 -6.82 1.52
CA ASP A 98 -8.62 -6.30 2.28
C ASP A 98 -7.58 -7.34 2.76
N LEU A 99 -7.27 -8.34 1.93
CA LEU A 99 -6.56 -9.55 2.38
C LEU A 99 -5.13 -9.24 2.87
N LEU A 100 -4.44 -8.24 2.29
CA LEU A 100 -3.11 -7.82 2.76
C LEU A 100 -3.16 -7.23 4.17
N HIS A 101 -4.09 -6.33 4.49
CA HIS A 101 -4.26 -5.80 5.85
C HIS A 101 -4.53 -6.93 6.84
N MET A 102 -5.36 -7.90 6.47
CA MET A 102 -5.67 -9.02 7.34
C MET A 102 -4.45 -9.87 7.71
N LEU A 103 -3.45 -9.97 6.83
CA LEU A 103 -2.18 -10.65 7.13
C LEU A 103 -1.30 -9.84 8.09
N CYS A 104 -1.38 -8.51 8.06
CA CYS A 104 -0.64 -7.60 8.95
C CYS A 104 -1.25 -7.47 10.35
N LEU A 105 -2.53 -7.82 10.55
CA LEU A 105 -3.20 -7.70 11.86
C LEU A 105 -2.85 -8.81 12.87
N GLY A 106 -2.09 -9.83 12.45
CA GLY A 106 -1.73 -10.98 13.29
C GLY A 106 -0.59 -10.68 14.27
N LYS A 107 -0.46 -11.52 15.32
CA LYS A 107 0.71 -11.51 16.22
C LYS A 107 2.00 -11.96 15.53
N HIS A 108 1.87 -12.85 14.55
CA HIS A 108 2.96 -13.37 13.74
C HIS A 108 2.71 -12.99 12.28
N PHE A 109 3.74 -12.44 11.62
CA PHE A 109 3.66 -12.03 10.24
C PHE A 109 3.76 -13.23 9.31
N PRO A 110 2.71 -13.53 8.52
CA PRO A 110 2.66 -14.68 7.63
C PRO A 110 3.34 -14.38 6.28
N GLU A 111 4.68 -14.39 6.28
CA GLU A 111 5.50 -13.94 5.16
C GLU A 111 5.20 -14.68 3.85
N ASN A 112 5.01 -16.00 3.87
CA ASN A 112 4.82 -16.78 2.66
C ASN A 112 3.46 -16.49 2.00
N ARG A 113 2.39 -16.37 2.80
CA ARG A 113 1.08 -15.92 2.32
C ARG A 113 1.13 -14.49 1.80
N TYR A 114 1.78 -13.59 2.54
CA TYR A 114 1.91 -12.19 2.17
C TYR A 114 2.62 -12.04 0.82
N LYS A 115 3.78 -12.69 0.67
CA LYS A 115 4.53 -12.76 -0.57
C LYS A 115 3.66 -13.25 -1.72
N MET A 116 2.95 -14.36 -1.56
CA MET A 116 2.10 -14.91 -2.62
C MET A 116 1.05 -13.92 -3.12
N LEU A 117 0.41 -13.17 -2.22
CA LEU A 117 -0.60 -12.17 -2.58
C LEU A 117 0.00 -10.95 -3.26
N VAL A 118 1.10 -10.41 -2.74
CA VAL A 118 1.79 -9.26 -3.33
C VAL A 118 2.36 -9.60 -4.71
N GLU A 119 2.98 -10.77 -4.88
CA GLU A 119 3.49 -11.19 -6.19
C GLU A 119 2.36 -11.38 -7.21
N TRP A 120 1.13 -11.64 -6.75
CA TRP A 120 -0.05 -11.77 -7.61
C TRP A 120 -0.72 -10.43 -7.92
N ASP A 121 -0.85 -9.54 -6.95
CA ASP A 121 -1.31 -8.17 -7.15
C ASP A 121 -0.49 -7.13 -6.38
N PRO A 122 0.61 -6.63 -6.97
CA PRO A 122 1.42 -5.62 -6.30
C PRO A 122 0.66 -4.33 -6.01
N ASN A 123 -0.32 -3.95 -6.86
CA ASN A 123 -1.04 -2.69 -6.70
C ASN A 123 -1.77 -2.60 -5.36
N ALA A 124 -2.16 -3.72 -4.77
CA ALA A 124 -2.77 -3.77 -3.45
C ALA A 124 -1.88 -3.12 -2.37
N LEU A 125 -0.55 -3.07 -2.52
CA LEU A 125 0.35 -2.36 -1.60
C LEU A 125 0.13 -0.84 -1.54
N ILE A 126 -0.33 -0.24 -2.65
CA ILE A 126 -0.45 1.21 -2.81
C ILE A 126 -1.89 1.70 -2.94
N THR A 127 -2.83 0.82 -3.31
CA THR A 127 -4.25 1.19 -3.52
C THR A 127 -5.16 0.73 -2.40
N GLN A 128 -4.77 -0.28 -1.64
CA GLN A 128 -5.58 -0.81 -0.57
C GLN A 128 -5.34 0.06 0.66
N THR A 129 -6.33 0.86 1.03
CA THR A 129 -6.37 1.56 2.31
C THR A 129 -7.54 1.04 3.10
N ASP A 130 -7.34 0.84 4.40
CA ASP A 130 -8.43 0.42 5.28
C ASP A 130 -9.42 1.58 5.54
N ARG A 131 -10.37 1.37 6.46
CA ARG A 131 -11.35 2.42 6.84
C ARG A 131 -10.72 3.68 7.46
N PHE A 132 -9.48 3.59 7.94
CA PHE A 132 -8.71 4.69 8.51
C PHE A 132 -7.76 5.32 7.49
N GLY A 133 -7.80 4.89 6.23
CA GLY A 133 -6.90 5.39 5.19
C GLY A 133 -5.48 4.81 5.32
N GLU A 134 -5.30 3.76 6.10
CA GLU A 134 -4.00 3.16 6.41
C GLU A 134 -3.64 2.11 5.37
N LEU A 135 -2.37 2.04 4.99
CA LEU A 135 -1.83 1.06 4.06
C LEU A 135 -1.41 -0.21 4.82
N PRO A 136 -1.20 -1.35 4.13
CA PRO A 136 -0.66 -2.55 4.77
C PRO A 136 0.67 -2.32 5.52
N LEU A 137 1.45 -1.31 5.09
CA LEU A 137 2.70 -0.93 5.75
C LEU A 137 2.48 -0.34 7.16
N ASP A 138 1.39 0.42 7.36
CA ASP A 138 1.02 0.96 8.67
C ASP A 138 0.69 -0.16 9.66
N GLU A 139 -0.08 -1.14 9.20
CA GLU A 139 -0.46 -2.31 10.02
C GLU A 139 0.73 -3.23 10.29
N ALA A 140 1.65 -3.39 9.34
CA ALA A 140 2.84 -4.23 9.55
C ALA A 140 3.71 -3.76 10.72
N MET A 141 3.73 -2.45 10.99
CA MET A 141 4.39 -1.90 12.19
C MET A 141 3.72 -2.34 13.49
N HIS A 142 2.43 -2.68 13.45
CA HIS A 142 1.70 -3.20 14.60
C HIS A 142 2.07 -4.65 14.89
N THR A 143 2.62 -5.37 13.91
CA THR A 143 3.13 -6.74 14.08
C THR A 143 4.56 -6.77 14.61
N SER A 144 5.50 -6.15 13.88
CA SER A 144 6.93 -6.13 14.23
C SER A 144 7.73 -5.26 13.24
N ILE A 145 8.94 -4.87 13.64
CA ILE A 145 9.90 -4.21 12.72
C ILE A 145 10.26 -5.09 11.52
N GLN A 146 10.27 -6.41 11.67
CA GLN A 146 10.58 -7.37 10.60
C GLN A 146 9.44 -7.39 9.58
N ALA A 147 8.19 -7.42 10.04
CA ALA A 147 7.02 -7.32 9.17
C ALA A 147 7.05 -6.01 8.37
N PHE A 148 7.30 -4.88 9.04
CA PHE A 148 7.48 -3.60 8.37
C PHE A 148 8.58 -3.62 7.31
N GLN A 149 9.76 -4.17 7.65
CA GLN A 149 10.87 -4.30 6.71
C GLN A 149 10.44 -5.09 5.48
N ILE A 150 9.77 -6.24 5.65
CA ILE A 150 9.30 -7.06 4.54
C ILE A 150 8.30 -6.29 3.68
N VAL A 151 7.26 -5.71 4.28
CA VAL A 151 6.24 -4.95 3.54
C VAL A 151 6.86 -3.77 2.80
N PHE A 152 7.76 -3.03 3.44
CA PHE A 152 8.47 -1.91 2.83
C PHE A 152 9.36 -2.37 1.68
N GLU A 153 10.10 -3.46 1.86
CA GLU A 153 10.94 -4.05 0.83
C GLU A 153 10.12 -4.44 -0.41
N TYR A 154 8.95 -5.05 -0.23
CA TYR A 154 8.03 -5.34 -1.33
C TYR A 154 7.51 -4.07 -2.02
N GLY A 155 7.23 -3.02 -1.23
CA GLY A 155 6.90 -1.69 -1.74
C GLY A 155 8.00 -1.13 -2.66
N ILE A 156 9.27 -1.21 -2.24
CA ILE A 156 10.42 -0.77 -3.03
C ILE A 156 10.65 -1.69 -4.24
N ARG A 157 10.49 -3.01 -4.08
CA ARG A 157 10.71 -3.99 -5.15
C ARG A 157 9.74 -3.81 -6.32
N TYR A 158 8.45 -3.62 -6.03
CA TYR A 158 7.41 -3.51 -7.06
C TYR A 158 7.14 -2.08 -7.50
N PHE A 159 7.32 -1.12 -6.61
CA PHE A 159 7.15 0.30 -6.87
C PHE A 159 8.44 1.05 -6.53
N PRO A 160 9.53 0.76 -7.26
CA PRO A 160 10.80 1.41 -6.98
C PRO A 160 10.64 2.93 -7.07
N LYS A 161 11.52 3.64 -6.36
CA LYS A 161 11.59 5.11 -6.39
C LYS A 161 10.41 5.74 -5.63
N LYS A 162 9.70 6.70 -6.26
CA LYS A 162 8.69 7.55 -5.62
C LYS A 162 7.63 6.76 -4.88
N LYS A 163 6.96 5.85 -5.59
CA LYS A 163 5.75 5.20 -5.09
C LYS A 163 6.02 4.34 -3.87
N GLY A 164 7.13 3.59 -3.87
CA GLY A 164 7.56 2.81 -2.71
C GLY A 164 8.07 3.68 -1.56
N ILE A 165 8.87 4.71 -1.83
CA ILE A 165 9.33 5.65 -0.79
C ILE A 165 8.14 6.42 -0.18
N SER A 166 7.16 6.82 -1.01
CA SER A 166 5.98 7.56 -0.56
C SER A 166 5.08 6.74 0.36
N LEU A 167 5.19 5.41 0.38
CA LEU A 167 4.50 4.58 1.36
C LEU A 167 4.85 5.00 2.80
N LEU A 168 6.11 5.39 3.06
CA LEU A 168 6.53 5.85 4.39
C LEU A 168 5.86 7.16 4.81
N PHE A 169 5.45 7.96 3.84
CA PHE A 169 4.95 9.31 4.04
C PHE A 169 3.49 9.45 3.63
N HIS A 170 2.81 8.33 3.41
CA HIS A 170 1.37 8.30 3.17
C HIS A 170 0.66 8.80 4.42
N LYS A 171 -0.30 9.70 4.24
CA LYS A 171 -1.10 10.26 5.34
C LYS A 171 -2.36 9.43 5.51
N ALA A 172 -2.51 8.84 6.69
CA ALA A 172 -3.78 8.25 7.10
C ALA A 172 -4.83 9.35 7.38
N ASN A 173 -6.06 8.95 7.68
CA ASN A 173 -7.17 9.89 7.90
C ASN A 173 -6.97 10.81 9.12
N ASP A 174 -6.11 10.44 10.06
CA ASP A 174 -5.73 11.27 11.22
C ASP A 174 -4.60 12.27 10.92
N GLY A 175 -4.03 12.20 9.71
CA GLY A 175 -2.94 13.05 9.25
C GLY A 175 -1.54 12.58 9.67
N GLU A 176 -1.43 11.51 10.46
CA GLU A 176 -0.13 10.89 10.75
C GLU A 176 0.38 10.09 9.55
N THR A 177 1.69 10.08 9.40
CA THR A 177 2.37 9.26 8.39
C THR A 177 2.75 7.90 8.93
N THR A 178 2.89 6.92 8.03
CA THR A 178 3.41 5.60 8.36
C THR A 178 4.76 5.65 9.08
N PHE A 179 5.67 6.54 8.65
CA PHE A 179 6.96 6.76 9.29
C PHE A 179 6.83 7.33 10.71
N GLN A 180 5.95 8.32 10.93
CA GLN A 180 5.69 8.87 12.26
C GLN A 180 5.13 7.80 13.20
N ARG A 181 4.18 7.00 12.73
CA ARG A 181 3.60 5.87 13.48
C ARG A 181 4.64 4.80 13.80
N ALA A 182 5.51 4.47 12.84
CA ALA A 182 6.60 3.53 13.04
C ALA A 182 7.55 4.00 14.16
N CYS A 183 7.87 5.29 14.14
CA CYS A 183 8.68 5.98 15.13
C CYS A 183 8.07 5.98 16.54
N THR A 184 6.76 6.18 16.67
CA THR A 184 6.07 6.31 17.97
C THR A 184 5.73 4.96 18.59
N LYS A 185 5.41 3.93 17.80
CA LYS A 185 4.85 2.67 18.32
C LYS A 185 5.87 1.68 18.86
N LEU A 186 7.08 1.61 18.31
CA LEU A 186 8.14 0.73 18.83
C LEU A 186 8.51 1.05 20.29
N VAL A 187 8.23 2.28 20.73
CA VAL A 187 8.39 2.73 22.12
C VAL A 187 7.46 1.97 23.05
N CYS A 188 6.25 1.63 22.60
CA CYS A 188 5.18 1.10 23.44
C CYS A 188 5.32 -0.39 23.77
N GLU A 189 6.09 -1.17 23.00
CA GLU A 189 6.22 -2.61 23.29
C GLU A 189 7.20 -2.91 24.43
N ASN A 190 8.14 -2.02 24.74
CA ASN A 190 9.20 -2.34 25.71
C ASN A 190 9.59 -1.28 26.74
N VAL A 191 9.18 0.00 26.63
CA VAL A 191 9.67 1.00 27.62
C VAL A 191 8.74 2.20 27.83
N MET A 192 8.71 2.70 29.07
CA MET A 192 7.87 3.82 29.54
C MET A 192 8.56 5.20 29.44
N PHE A 193 9.74 5.31 28.82
CA PHE A 193 10.56 6.53 28.87
C PHE A 193 10.72 7.22 27.49
N VAL A 194 10.77 8.57 27.51
CA VAL A 194 10.80 9.43 26.32
C VAL A 194 12.11 9.29 25.51
N GLU A 195 13.20 8.87 26.14
CA GLU A 195 14.49 8.65 25.47
C GLU A 195 14.44 7.51 24.43
N ASP A 196 13.46 6.59 24.56
CA ASP A 196 13.34 5.42 23.69
C ASP A 196 12.70 5.74 22.33
N ALA A 197 11.96 6.84 22.21
CA ALA A 197 11.36 7.28 20.94
C ALA A 197 12.41 7.61 19.88
N LYS A 198 13.53 8.21 20.30
CA LYS A 198 14.62 8.53 19.38
C LYS A 198 15.28 7.25 18.85
N LEU A 199 15.53 6.28 19.73
CA LEU A 199 16.14 5.00 19.37
C LEU A 199 15.26 4.21 18.39
N CYS A 200 13.94 4.27 18.58
CA CYS A 200 12.97 3.65 17.67
C CYS A 200 13.03 4.25 16.27
N CYS A 201 13.03 5.58 16.16
CA CYS A 201 13.21 6.25 14.87
C CYS A 201 14.54 5.91 14.21
N GLU A 202 15.64 5.83 14.98
CA GLU A 202 16.95 5.43 14.45
C GLU A 202 16.90 4.02 13.85
N LYS A 203 16.24 3.07 14.51
CA LYS A 203 16.07 1.70 14.00
C LYS A 203 15.17 1.62 12.77
N VAL A 204 14.06 2.36 12.74
CA VAL A 204 13.19 2.44 11.55
C VAL A 204 13.96 3.06 10.38
N MET A 205 14.72 4.13 10.63
CA MET A 205 15.56 4.76 9.62
C MET A 205 16.66 3.83 9.12
N GLU A 206 17.29 3.04 10.00
CA GLU A 206 18.27 2.03 9.63
C GLU A 206 17.67 1.02 8.65
N VAL A 207 16.48 0.46 8.96
CA VAL A 207 15.75 -0.46 8.07
C VAL A 207 15.41 0.18 6.73
N VAL A 208 14.95 1.44 6.75
CA VAL A 208 14.62 2.18 5.52
C VAL A 208 15.86 2.38 4.66
N GLU A 209 16.96 2.86 5.25
CA GLU A 209 18.21 3.12 4.53
C GLU A 209 18.85 1.84 3.99
N ASP A 210 18.90 0.78 4.80
CA ASP A 210 19.41 -0.53 4.41
C ASP A 210 18.59 -1.13 3.24
N THR A 211 17.26 -1.03 3.31
CA THR A 211 16.38 -1.45 2.21
C THR A 211 16.61 -0.61 0.95
N LEU A 212 16.72 0.72 1.06
CA LEU A 212 16.98 1.57 -0.10
C LEU A 212 18.37 1.33 -0.70
N ALA A 213 19.38 1.03 0.11
CA ALA A 213 20.72 0.69 -0.33
C ALA A 213 20.73 -0.61 -1.15
N ARG A 214 20.01 -1.65 -0.70
CA ARG A 214 19.87 -2.93 -1.44
C ARG A 214 19.24 -2.79 -2.83
N TYR A 215 18.41 -1.76 -3.03
CA TYR A 215 17.70 -1.52 -4.30
C TYR A 215 18.25 -0.32 -5.09
N SER A 216 19.45 0.16 -4.74
CA SER A 216 20.08 1.34 -5.35
C SER A 216 20.53 1.15 -6.81
N ASP A 217 20.63 -0.09 -7.29
CA ASP A 217 21.02 -0.43 -8.67
C ASP A 217 20.02 0.07 -9.73
N THR A 218 18.80 0.44 -9.32
CA THR A 218 17.81 1.02 -10.22
C THR A 218 17.88 2.55 -10.15
N PRO A 219 18.38 3.26 -11.18
CA PRO A 219 18.64 4.70 -11.09
C PRO A 219 17.34 5.46 -10.77
N VAL A 220 17.32 6.11 -9.62
CA VAL A 220 16.17 6.88 -9.14
C VAL A 220 16.08 8.15 -9.98
N ASN A 221 14.94 8.38 -10.64
CA ASN A 221 14.63 9.70 -11.18
C ASN A 221 14.18 10.58 -10.01
N VAL A 222 15.13 10.96 -9.15
CA VAL A 222 14.87 11.75 -7.94
C VAL A 222 14.14 13.06 -8.26
N PRO A 223 14.41 13.77 -9.38
CA PRO A 223 13.61 14.92 -9.78
C PRO A 223 12.12 14.63 -9.94
N GLU A 224 11.80 13.55 -10.66
CA GLU A 224 10.42 13.11 -10.86
C GLU A 224 9.79 12.66 -9.55
N ALA A 225 10.54 11.94 -8.71
CA ALA A 225 10.05 11.53 -7.40
C ALA A 225 9.73 12.72 -6.50
N LEU A 226 10.60 13.74 -6.50
CA LEU A 226 10.39 14.98 -5.75
C LEU A 226 9.16 15.74 -6.24
N LEU A 227 9.03 15.93 -7.57
CA LEU A 227 7.88 16.63 -8.15
C LEU A 227 6.58 15.89 -7.85
N LEU A 228 6.57 14.58 -8.08
CA LEU A 228 5.38 13.76 -7.82
C LEU A 228 5.02 13.74 -6.34
N ALA A 229 5.99 13.76 -5.42
CA ALA A 229 5.71 13.81 -3.97
C ALA A 229 5.16 15.18 -3.57
N ALA A 230 5.63 16.26 -4.19
CA ALA A 230 5.19 17.62 -3.90
C ALA A 230 3.75 17.93 -4.38
N ILE A 231 3.24 17.23 -5.38
CA ILE A 231 1.87 17.44 -5.93
C ILE A 231 0.83 16.46 -5.37
N ASP A 232 1.26 15.41 -4.67
CA ASP A 232 0.39 14.33 -4.21
C ASP A 232 -0.15 14.67 -2.82
N GLU A 233 -1.45 14.95 -2.75
CA GLU A 233 -2.09 15.40 -1.52
C GLU A 233 -2.11 14.35 -0.41
N ASN A 234 -1.90 13.07 -0.74
CA ASN A 234 -1.83 11.98 0.23
C ASN A 234 -0.40 11.77 0.77
N VAL A 235 0.60 12.43 0.19
CA VAL A 235 1.99 12.34 0.62
C VAL A 235 2.33 13.54 1.51
N HIS A 236 2.91 13.29 2.68
CA HIS A 236 3.36 14.34 3.59
C HIS A 236 4.61 15.06 3.06
N LEU A 237 4.75 16.35 3.38
CA LEU A 237 5.86 17.20 2.94
C LEU A 237 7.23 16.65 3.40
N ASP A 238 7.26 15.88 4.48
CA ASP A 238 8.47 15.20 4.96
C ASP A 238 9.07 14.27 3.91
N CYS A 239 8.27 13.71 2.99
CA CYS A 239 8.78 12.94 1.85
C CYS A 239 9.68 13.80 0.95
N VAL A 240 9.29 15.06 0.71
CA VAL A 240 10.06 16.00 -0.11
C VAL A 240 11.37 16.35 0.60
N TYR A 241 11.31 16.64 1.90
CA TYR A 241 12.51 16.90 2.69
C TYR A 241 13.43 15.68 2.77
N PHE A 242 12.88 14.48 2.90
CA PHE A 242 13.62 13.23 2.89
C PHE A 242 14.36 13.04 1.56
N LEU A 243 13.68 13.21 0.42
CA LEU A 243 14.31 13.12 -0.91
C LEU A 243 15.42 14.17 -1.10
N LEU A 244 15.21 15.41 -0.66
CA LEU A 244 16.22 16.48 -0.73
C LEU A 244 17.44 16.20 0.13
N ARG A 245 17.27 15.59 1.31
CA ARG A 245 18.41 15.23 2.17
C ARG A 245 19.27 14.12 1.56
N ARG A 246 18.67 13.21 0.77
CA ARG A 246 19.40 12.15 0.08
C ARG A 246 20.22 12.66 -1.12
N GLU A 247 19.69 13.65 -1.84
CA GLU A 247 20.40 14.32 -2.94
C GLU A 247 20.33 15.85 -2.77
N PRO A 248 21.18 16.46 -1.94
CA PRO A 248 21.14 17.91 -1.71
C PRO A 248 21.40 18.73 -2.98
N ASP A 249 22.19 18.19 -3.91
CA ASP A 249 22.49 18.85 -5.20
C ASP A 249 21.33 18.79 -6.21
N LEU A 250 20.25 18.08 -5.89
CA LEU A 250 19.12 17.87 -6.80
C LEU A 250 18.50 19.18 -7.30
N LEU A 251 18.34 20.15 -6.41
CA LEU A 251 17.80 21.47 -6.78
C LEU A 251 18.73 22.20 -7.76
N LEU A 252 20.05 22.10 -7.55
CA LEU A 252 21.04 22.67 -8.45
C LEU A 252 21.05 21.97 -9.82
N LYS A 253 20.80 20.66 -9.87
CA LYS A 253 20.65 19.90 -11.13
C LYS A 253 19.38 20.27 -11.89
N LEU A 254 18.32 20.69 -11.20
CA LEU A 254 17.04 21.06 -11.81
C LEU A 254 17.01 22.49 -12.37
N LEU A 255 17.77 23.41 -11.78
CA LEU A 255 17.81 24.83 -12.19
C LEU A 255 18.20 25.04 -13.67
N PRO A 256 19.23 24.37 -14.25
CA PRO A 256 19.60 24.52 -15.66
C PRO A 256 18.51 24.08 -16.65
N GLN A 257 17.60 23.19 -16.25
CA GLN A 257 16.49 22.74 -17.11
C GLN A 257 15.32 23.74 -17.12
N LEU A 258 15.20 24.57 -16.08
CA LEU A 258 14.13 25.56 -15.93
C LEU A 258 14.51 26.93 -16.52
N LEU A 259 15.81 27.20 -16.66
CA LEU A 259 16.28 28.40 -17.32
C LEU A 259 16.14 28.23 -18.84
N PRO A 260 15.32 29.04 -19.53
CA PRO A 260 15.30 29.01 -20.98
C PRO A 260 16.73 29.25 -21.46
N SER A 261 17.25 28.31 -22.25
CA SER A 261 18.51 28.49 -22.96
C SER A 261 18.39 29.78 -23.76
N SER A 262 18.94 30.85 -23.19
CA SER A 262 18.95 32.17 -23.77
C SER A 262 20.07 32.16 -24.81
N SER A 263 19.92 31.31 -25.82
CA SER A 263 20.76 31.30 -27.00
C SER A 263 20.36 32.49 -27.87
N SER A 264 21.12 33.57 -27.63
CA SER A 264 21.82 34.37 -28.63
C SER A 264 21.03 35.32 -29.55
N SER A 265 21.20 36.60 -29.21
CA SER A 265 21.66 37.70 -30.07
C SER A 265 20.78 38.19 -31.23
N VAL A 266 20.15 39.35 -31.03
CA VAL A 266 20.21 40.43 -32.03
C VAL A 266 20.63 41.72 -31.33
N SER A 267 21.80 42.20 -31.71
CA SER A 267 22.44 43.43 -31.27
C SER A 267 21.60 44.66 -31.61
N ALA A 268 21.57 45.62 -30.70
CA ALA A 268 20.96 46.92 -30.88
C ALA A 268 21.65 47.76 -31.97
N SER A 269 20.85 48.40 -32.83
CA SER A 269 21.16 49.73 -33.38
C SER A 269 19.85 50.49 -33.56
N GLY A 270 19.76 51.66 -32.93
CA GLY A 270 18.50 52.31 -32.60
C GLY A 270 17.84 53.13 -33.71
N SER A 271 16.62 53.57 -33.40
CA SER A 271 16.10 54.92 -33.65
C SER A 271 14.74 55.06 -32.96
N PRO A 272 14.46 56.17 -32.26
CA PRO A 272 13.12 56.53 -31.83
C PRO A 272 12.43 57.27 -32.97
N ASN A 273 11.26 56.80 -33.39
CA ASN A 273 10.35 57.65 -34.15
C ASN A 273 8.92 57.42 -33.67
N ASP A 274 8.37 58.50 -33.14
CA ASP A 274 6.96 58.73 -32.88
C ASP A 274 6.14 58.46 -34.14
N ASN A 275 4.98 57.81 -33.99
CA ASN A 275 3.70 58.41 -34.31
C ASN A 275 2.53 57.43 -34.13
N ALA A 276 1.55 57.91 -33.39
CA ALA A 276 0.13 57.93 -33.73
C ALA A 276 -0.59 56.63 -34.16
N ASP A 277 -1.59 56.34 -33.32
CA ASP A 277 -3.00 56.23 -33.70
C ASP A 277 -3.67 54.86 -33.85
N ASP A 278 -4.92 54.90 -33.38
CA ASP A 278 -6.08 54.08 -33.70
C ASP A 278 -6.21 52.61 -33.24
N ASN A 279 -6.83 52.49 -32.06
CA ASN A 279 -8.24 52.11 -31.95
C ASN A 279 -8.75 50.96 -32.84
N LYS A 280 -8.91 49.76 -32.26
CA LYS A 280 -10.17 48.97 -32.41
C LYS A 280 -10.25 47.74 -31.49
N SER A 281 -11.18 47.87 -30.55
CA SER A 281 -12.11 46.84 -30.09
C SER A 281 -12.35 45.68 -31.07
N ARG A 282 -12.29 44.43 -30.59
CA ARG A 282 -13.48 43.55 -30.54
C ARG A 282 -13.25 42.22 -29.83
N ASN A 283 -14.01 42.08 -28.74
CA ASN A 283 -14.55 40.84 -28.21
C ASN A 283 -14.89 39.80 -29.30
N SER A 284 -14.52 38.54 -29.05
CA SER A 284 -15.41 37.44 -29.43
C SER A 284 -15.29 36.26 -28.46
N SER A 285 -16.34 36.14 -27.65
CA SER A 285 -16.76 34.96 -26.92
C SER A 285 -17.41 33.96 -27.86
N LYS A 286 -17.11 32.66 -27.73
CA LYS A 286 -17.86 31.52 -28.29
C LYS A 286 -17.19 30.23 -27.82
N LYS A 287 -17.86 29.14 -27.48
CA LYS A 287 -19.24 28.84 -27.09
C LYS A 287 -19.16 27.40 -26.55
N ARG A 288 -19.64 27.19 -25.34
CA ARG A 288 -19.78 25.88 -24.68
C ARG A 288 -20.85 25.06 -25.42
N LYS A 289 -20.55 23.82 -25.82
CA LYS A 289 -21.53 22.87 -26.41
C LYS A 289 -21.74 21.70 -25.44
N ARG A 290 -22.90 21.72 -24.78
CA ARG A 290 -23.42 20.64 -23.92
C ARG A 290 -24.07 19.58 -24.82
N LYS A 291 -23.72 18.31 -24.65
CA LYS A 291 -24.35 17.18 -25.33
C LYS A 291 -25.19 16.43 -24.29
N THR A 292 -26.49 16.36 -24.52
CA THR A 292 -27.46 15.56 -23.76
C THR A 292 -28.05 14.55 -24.75
N ILE A 293 -27.97 13.26 -24.43
CA ILE A 293 -28.77 12.17 -25.02
C ILE A 293 -28.98 11.16 -23.87
N THR A 294 -30.09 11.23 -23.13
CA THR A 294 -31.30 10.39 -23.20
C THR A 294 -31.08 8.89 -23.29
N ALA A 295 -31.57 8.22 -22.25
CA ALA A 295 -31.76 6.79 -22.11
C ALA A 295 -32.95 6.29 -22.94
N THR A 296 -32.80 5.07 -23.44
CA THR A 296 -33.87 4.08 -23.70
C THR A 296 -33.39 2.78 -23.13
#